data_AF-A0A9X9LNC0-F1
#
_entry.id   AF-A0A9X9LNC0-F1
#
_cell.length_a   1.000
_cell.length_b   1.000
_cell.length_c   1.000
_cell.angle_alpha   90.00
_cell.angle_beta   90.00
_cell.angle_gamma   90.00
#
_symmetry.space_group_name_H-M   'P 1'
#
loop_
_entity.id
_entity.type
_entity.pdbx_description
1 polymer ?
#
loop_
_entity_poly.entity_id
_entity_poly.type
_entity_poly.pdbx_seq_one_letter_code
_entity_poly.pdbx_strand_id
1 'polypeptide(L)'
;MHPGKTQALQHHSLLVCSVNGFYPGHIEVRWFRNGQEKESGVVSTGLIRNGDWTFRTLVMLETVPQSGEVYTCQVEHPSLTSPVTVEWSEKLSDLLSSSPTKEGTLLFLSVRVLPPYTMFSFAPCSLLFSTDHWG
;
A
#
# COMPACT_ATOMS: atom_id res chain seq x y z
N MET A 1 -41.78 -23.66 -7.21
CA MET A 1 -40.77 -23.07 -6.30
C MET A 1 -39.40 -23.25 -6.93
N HIS A 2 -38.76 -22.15 -7.30
CA HIS A 2 -37.31 -22.04 -7.46
C HIS A 2 -36.97 -20.68 -6.86
N PRO A 3 -36.10 -20.56 -5.84
CA PRO A 3 -35.63 -19.25 -5.45
C PRO A 3 -34.70 -18.78 -6.58
N GLY A 4 -35.09 -17.69 -7.24
CA GLY A 4 -34.28 -17.06 -8.27
C GLY A 4 -32.91 -16.76 -7.71
N LYS A 5 -31.87 -17.31 -8.35
CA LYS A 5 -30.48 -16.91 -8.10
C LYS A 5 -30.39 -15.41 -8.35
N THR A 6 -30.29 -14.63 -7.27
CA THR A 6 -29.92 -13.21 -7.35
C THR A 6 -28.53 -13.16 -7.96
N GLN A 7 -28.45 -12.76 -9.23
CA GLN A 7 -27.20 -12.50 -9.91
C GLN A 7 -26.50 -11.38 -9.14
N ALA A 8 -25.39 -11.69 -8.47
CA ALA A 8 -24.54 -10.69 -7.85
C ALA A 8 -24.17 -9.70 -8.94
N LEU A 9 -24.60 -8.44 -8.80
CA LEU A 9 -24.26 -7.37 -9.71
C LEU A 9 -22.73 -7.28 -9.74
N GLN A 10 -22.14 -7.56 -10.90
CA GLN A 10 -20.71 -7.42 -11.13
C GLN A 10 -20.34 -5.94 -11.02
N HIS A 11 -20.02 -5.48 -9.81
CA HIS A 11 -19.59 -4.12 -9.57
C HIS A 11 -18.08 -4.05 -9.79
N HIS A 12 -17.66 -3.21 -10.74
CA HIS A 12 -16.26 -2.82 -10.84
C HIS A 12 -15.85 -2.15 -9.53
N SER A 13 -14.73 -2.61 -8.97
CA SER A 13 -14.14 -2.11 -7.74
C SER A 13 -12.69 -1.74 -7.98
N LEU A 14 -12.24 -0.67 -7.34
CA LEU A 14 -10.86 -0.24 -7.39
C LEU A 14 -10.26 -0.43 -6.00
N LEU A 15 -9.37 -1.42 -5.87
CA LEU A 15 -8.62 -1.64 -4.65
C LEU A 15 -7.40 -0.72 -4.67
N VAL A 16 -7.17 0.02 -3.60
CA VAL A 16 -6.10 1.03 -3.50
C VAL A 16 -5.17 0.65 -2.36
N CYS A 17 -3.94 0.25 -2.68
CA CYS A 17 -2.89 0.07 -1.69
C CYS A 17 -2.12 1.37 -1.52
N SER A 18 -2.34 2.06 -0.40
CA SER A 18 -1.68 3.29 -0.01
C SER A 18 -0.47 2.97 0.85
N VAL A 19 0.73 3.18 0.32
CA VAL A 19 1.98 2.96 1.05
C VAL A 19 2.60 4.32 1.37
N ASN A 20 2.86 4.59 2.65
CA ASN A 20 3.32 5.91 3.09
C ASN A 20 4.42 5.82 4.16
N GLY A 21 5.25 6.87 4.23
CA GLY A 21 6.24 7.08 5.27
C GLY A 21 7.55 6.30 5.06
N PHE A 22 7.81 5.80 3.85
CA PHE A 22 8.98 4.98 3.56
C PHE A 22 10.18 5.78 3.05
N TYR A 23 11.38 5.29 3.33
CA TYR A 23 12.66 5.80 2.81
C TYR A 23 13.72 4.70 2.90
N PRO A 24 14.60 4.48 1.89
CA PRO A 24 14.75 5.25 0.65
C PRO A 24 13.59 5.04 -0.34
N GLY A 25 13.56 5.78 -1.45
CA GLY A 25 12.43 5.72 -2.39
C GLY A 25 12.26 4.39 -3.15
N HIS A 26 13.21 3.46 -3.03
CA HIS A 26 13.11 2.15 -3.69
C HIS A 26 12.13 1.24 -2.94
N ILE A 27 11.02 0.90 -3.59
CA ILE A 27 9.96 0.07 -3.03
C ILE A 27 9.38 -0.85 -4.11
N GLU A 28 8.97 -2.05 -3.71
CA GLU A 28 8.23 -2.98 -4.55
C GLU A 28 6.85 -3.24 -3.92
N VAL A 29 5.80 -3.07 -4.73
CA VAL A 29 4.42 -3.24 -4.29
C VAL A 29 3.71 -4.12 -5.31
N ARG A 30 3.24 -5.28 -4.85
CA ARG A 30 2.63 -6.31 -5.69
C ARG A 30 1.22 -6.63 -5.24
N TRP A 31 0.36 -6.90 -6.20
CA TRP A 31 -0.98 -7.39 -5.95
C TRP A 31 -1.06 -8.89 -6.17
N PHE A 32 -1.77 -9.58 -5.29
CA PHE A 32 -2.07 -10.99 -5.42
C PHE A 32 -3.58 -11.20 -5.36
N ARG A 33 -4.08 -12.15 -6.13
CA ARG A 33 -5.46 -12.67 -6.06
C ARG A 33 -5.37 -14.14 -5.74
N ASN A 34 -5.89 -14.55 -4.58
CA ASN A 34 -5.83 -15.92 -4.08
C ASN A 34 -4.40 -16.51 -4.12
N GLY A 35 -3.40 -15.67 -3.78
CA GLY A 35 -1.99 -16.04 -3.79
C GLY A 35 -1.28 -16.00 -5.15
N GLN A 36 -1.98 -15.69 -6.24
CA GLN A 36 -1.37 -15.51 -7.57
C GLN A 36 -1.15 -14.03 -7.86
N GLU A 37 0.06 -13.69 -8.30
CA GLU A 37 0.42 -12.31 -8.65
C GLU A 37 -0.46 -11.77 -9.79
N LYS A 38 -0.84 -10.50 -9.65
CA LYS A 38 -1.67 -9.76 -10.60
C LYS A 38 -0.92 -8.52 -11.08
N GLU A 39 -0.69 -8.46 -12.37
CA GLU A 39 -0.15 -7.28 -13.06
C GLU A 39 -1.22 -6.58 -13.91
N SER A 40 -2.16 -7.34 -14.48
CA SER A 40 -3.25 -6.79 -15.28
C SER A 40 -4.17 -5.92 -14.43
N GLY A 41 -4.42 -4.69 -14.90
CA GLY A 41 -5.26 -3.72 -14.18
C GLY A 41 -4.56 -3.04 -13.01
N VAL A 42 -3.26 -3.27 -12.81
CA VAL A 42 -2.46 -2.58 -11.79
C VAL A 42 -1.94 -1.25 -12.32
N VAL A 43 -2.16 -0.19 -11.56
CA VAL A 43 -1.68 1.16 -11.87
C VAL A 43 -1.03 1.77 -10.64
N SER A 44 0.19 2.30 -10.79
CA SER A 44 0.90 3.04 -9.73
C SER A 44 0.89 4.53 -10.00
N THR A 45 0.77 5.34 -8.95
CA THR A 45 0.99 6.79 -9.03
C THR A 45 2.47 7.17 -9.16
N GLY A 46 3.38 6.19 -9.10
CA GLY A 46 4.81 6.44 -8.95
C GLY A 46 5.16 6.95 -7.54
N LEU A 47 6.42 7.38 -7.38
CA LEU A 47 6.93 7.91 -6.11
C LEU A 47 6.55 9.37 -5.94
N ILE A 48 5.90 9.68 -4.82
CA ILE A 48 5.57 11.04 -4.41
C ILE A 48 6.37 11.35 -3.16
N ARG A 49 7.19 12.41 -3.19
CA ARG A 49 7.95 12.88 -2.02
C ARG A 49 7.01 13.58 -1.04
N ASN A 50 7.13 13.22 0.23
CA ASN A 50 6.48 13.91 1.33
C ASN A 50 7.32 15.11 1.81
N GLY A 51 6.71 16.02 2.57
CA GLY A 51 7.41 17.19 3.13
C GLY A 51 8.38 16.87 4.28
N ASP A 52 8.47 15.61 4.70
CA ASP A 52 9.23 15.11 5.85
C ASP A 52 10.37 14.15 5.44
N TRP A 53 10.88 14.29 4.21
CA TRP A 53 11.92 13.44 3.61
C TRP A 53 11.53 12.00 3.29
N THR A 54 10.31 11.58 3.62
CA THR A 54 9.79 10.26 3.25
C THR A 54 9.10 10.28 1.89
N PHE A 55 8.67 9.11 1.42
CA PHE A 55 7.91 8.94 0.19
C PHE A 55 6.56 8.28 0.47
N ARG A 56 5.66 8.45 -0.50
CA ARG A 56 4.39 7.73 -0.60
C ARG A 56 4.17 7.25 -2.04
N THR A 57 3.40 6.19 -2.19
CA THR A 57 2.90 5.71 -3.48
C THR A 57 1.54 5.06 -3.30
N LEU A 58 0.69 5.15 -4.32
CA LEU A 58 -0.57 4.41 -4.38
C LEU A 58 -0.48 3.40 -5.52
N VAL A 59 -0.79 2.15 -5.21
CA VAL A 59 -0.86 1.07 -6.21
C VAL A 59 -2.28 0.54 -6.23
N MET A 60 -2.96 0.81 -7.34
CA MET A 60 -4.37 0.55 -7.56
C MET A 60 -4.53 -0.71 -8.39
N LEU A 61 -5.55 -1.51 -8.09
CA LEU A 61 -5.96 -2.68 -8.88
C LEU A 61 -7.43 -2.55 -9.24
N GLU A 62 -7.71 -2.44 -10.54
CA GLU A 62 -9.07 -2.52 -11.06
C GLU A 62 -9.50 -3.99 -11.19
N THR A 63 -10.61 -4.36 -10.54
CA THR A 63 -11.11 -5.73 -10.56
C THR A 63 -12.63 -5.78 -10.40
N VAL A 64 -13.21 -6.91 -10.77
CA VAL A 64 -14.59 -7.26 -10.44
C VAL A 64 -14.49 -8.40 -9.41
N PRO A 65 -14.53 -8.08 -8.11
CA PRO A 65 -14.33 -9.08 -7.07
C PRO A 65 -15.46 -10.11 -7.13
N GLN A 66 -15.09 -11.37 -6.91
CA GLN A 66 -16.05 -12.46 -6.79
C GLN A 66 -16.10 -12.94 -5.33
N SER A 67 -17.25 -13.50 -4.95
CA SER A 67 -17.44 -14.04 -3.61
C SER A 67 -16.43 -15.14 -3.32
N GLY A 68 -15.74 -15.01 -2.19
CA GLY A 68 -14.70 -15.95 -1.74
C GLY A 68 -13.29 -15.60 -2.20
N GLU A 69 -13.10 -14.54 -2.98
CA GLU A 69 -11.77 -14.09 -3.38
C GLU A 69 -11.08 -13.25 -2.30
N VAL A 70 -9.78 -13.46 -2.18
CA VAL A 70 -8.89 -12.68 -1.33
C VAL A 70 -7.88 -11.97 -2.21
N TYR A 71 -7.81 -10.66 -2.05
CA TYR A 71 -6.83 -9.81 -2.69
C TYR A 71 -5.82 -9.35 -1.67
N THR A 72 -4.53 -9.47 -1.98
CA THR A 72 -3.45 -9.12 -1.06
C THR A 72 -2.56 -8.08 -1.71
N CYS A 73 -2.37 -6.94 -1.04
CA CYS A 73 -1.29 -6.03 -1.36
C CYS A 73 -0.06 -6.43 -0.54
N GLN A 74 1.02 -6.79 -1.21
CA GLN A 74 2.31 -7.09 -0.59
C GLN A 74 3.28 -5.93 -0.85
N VAL A 75 3.95 -5.49 0.21
CA VAL A 75 4.91 -4.39 0.18
C VAL A 75 6.27 -4.92 0.62
N GLU A 76 7.27 -4.72 -0.22
CA GLU A 76 8.66 -4.99 0.07
C GLU A 76 9.48 -3.71 0.01
N HIS A 77 10.32 -3.52 1.01
CA HIS A 77 11.10 -2.31 1.17
C HIS A 77 12.35 -2.60 2.00
N PRO A 78 13.52 -2.01 1.70
CA PRO A 78 14.78 -2.30 2.42
C PRO A 78 14.75 -2.05 3.93
N SER A 79 13.83 -1.19 4.41
CA SER A 79 13.66 -0.94 5.85
C SER A 79 12.79 -1.98 6.56
N LEU A 80 12.18 -2.93 5.84
CA LEU A 80 11.35 -3.98 6.41
C LEU A 80 12.17 -5.27 6.54
N THR A 81 12.11 -5.90 7.71
CA THR A 81 12.75 -7.21 7.93
C THR A 81 12.07 -8.34 7.15
N SER A 82 10.79 -8.16 6.84
CA SER A 82 9.97 -9.10 6.06
C SER A 82 8.91 -8.33 5.26
N PRO A 83 8.40 -8.90 4.16
CA PRO A 83 7.31 -8.30 3.40
C PRO A 83 6.09 -8.02 4.30
N VAL A 84 5.43 -6.89 4.08
CA VAL A 84 4.17 -6.55 4.76
C VAL A 84 3.02 -6.82 3.81
N THR A 85 2.02 -7.58 4.27
CA THR A 85 0.84 -7.92 3.48
C THR A 85 -0.42 -7.36 4.12
N VAL A 86 -1.32 -6.82 3.29
CA VAL A 86 -2.67 -6.42 3.71
C VAL A 86 -3.67 -7.11 2.81
N GLU A 87 -4.66 -7.74 3.42
CA GLU A 87 -5.66 -8.53 2.71
C GLU A 87 -6.99 -7.80 2.63
N TRP A 88 -7.70 -8.01 1.53
CA TRP A 88 -9.06 -7.58 1.30
C TRP A 88 -9.90 -8.75 0.79
N SER A 89 -11.13 -8.86 1.30
CA SER A 89 -12.15 -9.78 0.81
C SER A 89 -13.53 -9.15 0.96
N GLU A 90 -14.52 -9.60 0.18
CA GLU A 90 -15.90 -9.07 0.26
C GLU A 90 -16.49 -9.17 1.67
N LYS A 91 -16.18 -10.28 2.37
CA LYS A 91 -16.61 -10.48 3.76
C LYS A 91 -16.03 -9.42 4.70
N LEU A 92 -14.81 -8.96 4.44
CA LEU A 92 -14.19 -7.89 5.21
C LEU A 92 -14.83 -6.53 4.91
N SER A 93 -15.24 -6.26 3.66
CA SER A 93 -15.97 -5.03 3.34
C SER A 93 -17.35 -4.94 3.98
N ASP A 94 -18.08 -6.06 4.11
CA ASP A 94 -19.37 -6.08 4.80
C ASP A 94 -19.23 -5.73 6.29
N LEU A 95 -18.11 -6.10 6.91
CA LEU A 95 -17.82 -5.82 8.32
C LEU A 95 -17.29 -4.40 8.54
N LEU A 96 -16.68 -3.79 7.53
CA LEU A 96 -16.02 -2.48 7.63
C LEU A 96 -16.86 -1.33 7.04
N SER A 97 -18.03 -1.59 6.44
CA SER A 97 -18.85 -0.54 5.81
C SER A 97 -20.09 -0.15 6.63
N SER A 98 -20.30 1.17 6.74
CA SER A 98 -21.55 1.82 7.16
C SER A 98 -22.41 2.32 5.99
N SER A 99 -22.02 2.05 4.73
CA SER A 99 -22.89 2.14 3.54
C SER A 99 -22.11 1.82 2.26
N PRO A 100 -22.66 1.02 1.33
CA PRO A 100 -22.10 0.86 -0.01
C PRO A 100 -22.72 1.92 -0.94
N THR A 101 -21.93 2.93 -1.35
CA THR A 101 -22.32 3.79 -2.46
C THR A 101 -22.32 2.99 -3.75
N LYS A 102 -23.46 3.01 -4.43
CA LYS A 102 -23.87 2.13 -5.55
C LYS A 102 -23.15 2.36 -6.90
N GLU A 103 -22.01 3.03 -6.94
CA GLU A 103 -21.21 3.17 -8.17
C GLU A 103 -19.73 3.13 -7.79
N GLY A 104 -19.06 2.00 -8.06
CA GLY A 104 -17.64 1.80 -7.81
C GLY A 104 -17.23 1.85 -6.33
N THR A 105 -16.86 0.72 -5.73
CA THR A 105 -16.31 0.73 -4.37
C THR A 105 -14.81 1.03 -4.41
N LEU A 106 -14.40 2.15 -3.81
CA LEU A 106 -12.99 2.49 -3.56
C LEU A 106 -12.58 1.97 -2.19
N LEU A 107 -11.57 1.09 -2.14
CA LEU A 107 -11.15 0.42 -0.91
C LEU A 107 -9.69 0.72 -0.62
N PHE A 108 -9.43 1.42 0.48
CA PHE A 108 -8.09 1.85 0.87
C PHE A 108 -7.45 0.86 1.86
N LEU A 109 -6.38 0.19 1.42
CA LEU A 109 -5.47 -0.57 2.27
C LEU A 109 -4.26 0.30 2.59
N SER A 110 -4.10 0.69 3.85
CA SER A 110 -3.02 1.60 4.27
C SER A 110 -1.86 0.82 4.88
N VAL A 111 -0.67 0.92 4.29
CA VAL A 111 0.60 0.39 4.81
C VAL A 111 1.48 1.55 5.25
N ARG A 112 1.84 1.57 6.53
CA ARG A 112 2.88 2.46 7.05
C ARG A 112 4.17 1.68 7.20
N VAL A 113 5.18 2.07 6.45
CA VAL A 113 6.54 1.54 6.61
C VAL A 113 7.22 2.41 7.65
N LEU A 114 7.12 2.01 8.92
CA LEU A 114 7.88 2.68 9.97
C LEU A 114 9.34 2.24 9.85
N PRO A 115 10.31 3.16 9.78
CA PRO A 115 11.70 2.77 9.83
C PRO A 115 11.97 2.06 11.18
N PRO A 116 12.67 0.92 11.19
CA PRO A 116 12.89 0.11 12.40
C PRO A 116 13.68 0.87 13.46
N TYR A 117 14.39 1.93 13.05
CA TYR A 117 15.06 2.89 13.92
C TYR A 117 14.92 4.27 13.27
N THR A 118 14.43 5.24 14.02
CA THR A 118 14.53 6.67 13.72
C THR A 118 15.80 7.01 12.93
N MET A 119 15.67 7.49 11.69
CA MET A 119 16.79 8.06 10.92
C MET A 119 17.20 9.45 11.45
N PHE A 120 17.06 9.64 12.77
CA PHE A 120 17.58 10.77 13.55
C PHE A 120 18.74 10.28 14.41
N SER A 121 19.71 9.58 13.81
CA SER A 121 21.07 9.91 14.22
C SER A 121 21.43 11.13 13.39
N PHE A 122 21.08 12.32 13.91
CA PHE A 122 21.83 13.51 13.53
C PHE A 122 23.28 13.16 13.88
N ALA A 123 24.08 12.78 12.89
CA ALA A 123 25.51 12.94 13.02
C ALA A 123 25.68 14.45 13.33
N PRO A 124 26.17 14.82 14.52
CA PRO A 124 26.38 16.24 14.79
C PRO A 124 27.31 16.76 13.70
N CYS A 125 26.98 17.93 13.14
CA CYS A 125 27.92 18.77 12.44
C CYS A 125 29.09 19.06 13.39
N SER A 126 30.07 18.17 13.44
CA SER A 126 31.30 18.36 14.20
C SER A 126 32.54 17.96 13.42
N LEU A 127 32.39 17.43 12.21
CA LEU A 127 33.50 17.34 11.26
C LEU A 127 33.54 18.59 10.38
N LEU A 128 33.73 19.74 11.01
CA LEU A 128 34.35 20.94 10.46
C LEU A 128 34.48 21.92 11.63
N PHE A 129 35.59 21.90 12.35
CA PHE A 129 36.29 23.11 12.81
C PHE A 129 37.71 22.74 13.31
N SER A 130 38.68 23.33 12.61
CA SER A 130 39.97 23.81 13.12
C SER A 130 41.08 22.81 13.46
N THR A 131 42.03 22.69 12.54
CA THR A 131 43.46 22.90 12.86
C THR A 131 44.19 23.45 11.63
N ASP A 132 43.83 24.69 11.25
CA ASP A 132 44.70 25.57 10.45
C ASP A 132 45.00 26.82 11.28
N HIS A 133 46.00 26.72 12.17
CA HIS A 133 46.94 27.80 12.47
C HIS A 133 48.01 27.28 13.43
N TRP A 134 49.27 27.24 13.03
CA TRP A 134 50.46 27.76 13.72
C TRP A 134 51.65 27.54 12.77
N GLY A 135 52.09 28.62 12.13
CA GLY A 135 53.30 28.76 11.33
C GLY A 135 53.67 30.22 11.25
#